data_AF-A0A0G2IC27-F1
#
_entry.id   AF-A0A0G2IC27-F1
#
_cell.length_a   1.000
_cell.length_b   1.000
_cell.length_c   1.000
_cell.angle_alpha   90.00
_cell.angle_beta   90.00
_cell.angle_gamma   90.00
#
_symmetry.space_group_name_H-M   'P 1'
#
loop_
_entity.id
_entity.type
_entity.pdbx_description
1 polymer ?
#
loop_
_entity_poly.entity_id
_entity_poly.type
_entity_poly.pdbx_seq_one_letter_code
_entity_poly.pdbx_strand_id
1 'polypeptide(L)'
;MLYDRSDLGDSEEMPNPTAPTAENLAIELDVLLGAANIKPPYIIVCHSYGGIIAREFLHWKQFKGEIREPDENVRRMSQGQDLLRVTRLYQDMVLDPEDRDGLYLEAETEKFKETTEAERSQLANSLIGDTTRDHERIYEAAVREGKEDIPPLAAWQRRMAEYRELDEILQKANLNLSTTRSVAIAGNSGHDIHLTEPDTILEEVGWILDTINRPE
;
A
#
# COMPACT_ATOMS: atom_id res chain seq x y z
N MET A 1 -4.11 -6.32 15.84
CA MET A 1 -3.46 -5.12 16.41
C MET A 1 -3.33 -4.13 15.27
N LEU A 2 -3.77 -2.89 15.49
CA LEU A 2 -3.46 -1.76 14.62
C LEU A 2 -2.49 -0.88 15.39
N TYR A 3 -1.48 -0.32 14.71
CA TYR A 3 -0.47 0.53 15.34
C TYR A 3 0.04 1.56 14.34
N ASP A 4 0.44 2.71 14.85
CA ASP A 4 1.15 3.72 14.08
C ASP A 4 2.63 3.42 14.12
N ARG A 5 3.26 3.38 12.94
CA ARG A 5 4.72 3.27 12.83
C ARG A 5 5.38 4.54 13.34
N SER A 6 6.66 4.47 13.71
CA SER A 6 7.42 5.70 13.98
C SER A 6 7.28 6.69 12.82
N ASP A 7 7.28 7.97 13.16
CA ASP A 7 7.03 9.10 12.24
C ASP A 7 5.57 9.20 11.72
N LEU A 8 4.62 8.38 12.18
CA LEU A 8 3.19 8.46 11.82
C LEU A 8 2.28 8.63 13.04
N GLY A 9 1.07 9.16 12.80
CA GLY A 9 -0.03 9.24 13.77
C GLY A 9 0.39 9.69 15.18
N ASP A 10 0.06 8.87 16.17
CA ASP A 10 0.37 9.12 17.59
C ASP A 10 1.77 8.63 18.02
N SER A 11 2.52 7.98 17.12
CA SER A 11 3.85 7.45 17.42
C SER A 11 4.93 8.53 17.41
N GLU A 12 5.97 8.33 18.22
CA GLU A 12 7.15 9.20 18.25
C GLU A 12 7.94 9.11 16.94
N GLU A 13 8.82 10.09 16.72
CA GLU A 13 9.75 10.05 15.59
C GLU A 13 10.82 8.97 15.80
N MET A 14 11.32 8.38 14.72
CA MET A 14 12.47 7.48 14.81
C MET A 14 13.67 8.23 15.41
N PRO A 15 14.35 7.67 16.43
CA PRO A 15 15.43 8.39 17.11
C PRO A 15 16.64 8.58 16.19
N ASN A 16 17.04 9.85 16.01
CA ASN A 16 18.23 10.24 15.24
C ASN A 16 19.49 9.51 15.77
N PRO A 17 20.32 8.88 14.92
CA PRO A 17 20.37 8.98 13.45
C PRO A 17 19.61 7.90 12.69
N THR A 18 18.73 7.15 13.35
CA THR A 18 17.95 6.09 12.70
C THR A 18 16.91 6.69 11.77
N ALA A 19 16.90 6.25 10.50
CA ALA A 19 15.87 6.62 9.54
C ALA A 19 14.77 5.53 9.47
N PRO A 20 13.52 5.87 9.13
CA PRO A 20 12.40 4.93 9.01
C PRO A 20 12.50 4.10 7.72
N THR A 21 13.57 3.31 7.57
CA THR A 21 13.70 2.35 6.47
C THR A 21 12.80 1.14 6.71
N ALA A 22 12.44 0.41 5.65
CA ALA A 22 11.61 -0.79 5.78
C ALA A 22 12.22 -1.83 6.74
N GLU A 23 13.56 -1.96 6.75
CA GLU A 23 14.30 -2.82 7.69
C GLU A 23 14.13 -2.35 9.14
N ASN A 24 14.32 -1.06 9.42
CA ASN A 24 14.19 -0.52 10.77
C ASN A 24 12.74 -0.60 11.27
N LEU A 25 11.77 -0.36 10.40
CA LEU A 25 10.34 -0.50 10.71
C LEU A 25 9.93 -1.95 10.95
N ALA A 26 10.57 -2.91 10.27
CA ALA A 26 10.40 -4.33 10.56
C ALA A 26 10.98 -4.72 11.93
N ILE A 27 12.13 -4.17 12.31
CA ILE A 27 12.72 -4.37 13.65
C ILE A 27 11.82 -3.76 14.73
N GLU A 28 11.30 -2.55 14.50
CA GLU A 28 10.34 -1.90 15.38
C GLU A 28 9.09 -2.75 15.61
N LEU A 29 8.52 -3.32 14.54
CA LEU A 29 7.38 -4.24 14.65
C LEU A 29 7.71 -5.44 15.56
N ASP A 30 8.91 -6.01 15.48
CA ASP A 30 9.31 -7.10 16.37
C ASP A 30 9.39 -6.68 17.84
N VAL A 31 9.97 -5.50 18.09
CA VAL A 31 10.05 -4.92 19.43
C VAL A 31 8.65 -4.67 20.00
N LEU A 32 7.75 -4.11 19.18
CA LEU A 32 6.36 -3.85 19.57
C LEU A 32 5.62 -5.14 19.93
N LEU A 33 5.72 -6.19 19.11
CA LEU A 33 5.11 -7.49 19.40
C LEU A 33 5.63 -8.09 20.71
N GLY A 34 6.94 -7.99 20.96
CA GLY A 34 7.57 -8.41 22.21
C GLY A 34 7.08 -7.63 23.42
N ALA A 35 7.02 -6.30 23.32
CA ALA A 35 6.53 -5.42 24.39
C ALA A 35 5.04 -5.64 24.69
N ALA A 36 4.23 -5.88 23.65
CA ALA A 36 2.81 -6.22 23.78
C ALA A 36 2.58 -7.68 24.22
N ASN A 37 3.63 -8.50 24.34
CA ASN A 37 3.57 -9.94 24.65
C ASN A 37 2.65 -10.72 23.69
N ILE A 38 2.64 -10.33 22.41
CA ILE A 38 1.91 -11.01 21.35
C ILE A 38 2.84 -12.08 20.78
N LYS A 39 2.44 -13.35 20.89
CA LYS A 39 3.24 -14.50 20.46
C LYS A 39 2.73 -15.04 19.13
N PRO A 40 3.60 -15.67 18.32
CA PRO A 40 3.17 -16.32 17.08
C PRO A 40 2.21 -17.49 17.33
N PRO A 41 1.45 -17.95 16.31
CA PRO A 41 1.50 -17.53 14.91
C PRO A 41 0.86 -16.16 14.64
N TYR A 42 1.35 -15.46 13.60
CA TYR A 42 0.84 -14.15 13.19
C TYR A 42 0.10 -14.24 11.86
N ILE A 43 -0.96 -13.45 11.71
CA ILE A 43 -1.53 -13.09 10.41
C ILE A 43 -1.16 -11.63 10.19
N ILE A 44 -0.38 -11.37 9.15
CA ILE A 44 0.06 -10.02 8.79
C ILE A 44 -0.80 -9.56 7.62
N VAL A 45 -1.63 -8.55 7.86
CA VAL A 45 -2.37 -7.84 6.82
C VAL A 45 -1.64 -6.54 6.56
N CYS A 46 -1.23 -6.31 5.32
CA CYS A 46 -0.42 -5.16 4.96
C CYS A 46 -0.97 -4.50 3.69
N HIS A 47 -0.77 -3.19 3.59
CA HIS A 47 -1.18 -2.35 2.48
C HIS A 47 0.00 -1.53 1.99
N SER A 48 0.18 -1.41 0.68
CA SER A 48 1.18 -0.56 0.06
C SER A 48 2.60 -0.82 0.62
N TYR A 49 3.25 0.19 1.21
CA TYR A 49 4.59 0.09 1.83
C TYR A 49 4.65 -0.95 2.94
N GLY A 50 3.54 -1.20 3.63
CA GLY A 50 3.43 -2.27 4.61
C GLY A 50 3.80 -3.64 4.05
N GLY A 51 3.63 -3.88 2.74
CA GLY A 51 4.06 -5.11 2.08
C GLY A 51 5.58 -5.30 2.08
N ILE A 52 6.35 -4.22 1.92
CA ILE A 52 7.81 -4.24 2.00
C ILE A 52 8.25 -4.50 3.43
N ILE A 53 7.67 -3.77 4.38
CA ILE A 53 7.95 -3.93 5.80
C ILE A 53 7.62 -5.37 6.24
N ALA A 54 6.50 -5.94 5.77
CA ALA A 54 6.13 -7.32 6.06
C ALA A 54 7.18 -8.30 5.51
N ARG A 55 7.71 -8.06 4.31
CA ARG A 55 8.80 -8.87 3.76
C ARG A 55 10.08 -8.75 4.56
N GLU A 56 10.47 -7.55 4.97
CA GLU A 56 11.63 -7.33 5.83
C GLU A 56 11.43 -7.99 7.21
N PHE A 57 10.22 -7.92 7.77
CA PHE A 57 9.88 -8.58 9.02
C PHE A 57 9.98 -10.10 8.90
N LEU A 58 9.42 -10.68 7.83
CA LEU A 58 9.58 -12.11 7.52
C LEU A 58 11.04 -12.46 7.22
N HIS A 59 11.81 -11.55 6.60
CA HIS A 59 13.23 -11.71 6.32
C HIS A 59 14.06 -11.81 7.59
N TRP A 60 13.85 -10.86 8.49
CA TRP A 60 14.44 -10.80 9.81
C TRP A 60 14.07 -12.04 10.63
N LYS A 61 12.82 -12.52 10.47
CA LYS A 61 12.33 -13.78 11.04
C LYS A 61 12.68 -15.04 10.22
N GLN A 62 13.52 -14.93 9.18
CA GLN A 62 14.13 -15.94 8.28
C GLN A 62 13.59 -16.09 6.83
N PHE A 63 13.68 -15.11 5.92
CA PHE A 63 13.50 -15.32 4.44
C PHE A 63 14.00 -14.18 3.51
N LYS A 64 14.91 -14.40 2.55
CA LYS A 64 15.54 -13.34 1.68
C LYS A 64 14.74 -12.97 0.42
N GLY A 65 14.59 -11.67 0.13
CA GLY A 65 14.19 -11.17 -1.21
C GLY A 65 14.36 -9.66 -1.41
N GLU A 66 14.69 -9.23 -2.63
CA GLU A 66 15.07 -7.84 -3.02
C GLU A 66 13.89 -6.94 -3.48
N ILE A 67 14.12 -5.60 -3.51
CA ILE A 67 13.16 -4.50 -3.78
C ILE A 67 13.65 -3.65 -4.99
N ARG A 68 12.75 -2.94 -5.70
CA ARG A 68 13.02 -2.03 -6.84
C ARG A 68 12.28 -0.67 -6.72
N GLU A 69 12.58 0.31 -7.57
CA GLU A 69 12.17 1.73 -7.42
C GLU A 69 10.89 2.16 -8.20
N PRO A 70 10.20 3.25 -7.78
CA PRO A 70 8.96 3.75 -8.40
C PRO A 70 9.13 4.57 -9.71
N ASP A 71 8.03 4.73 -10.46
CA ASP A 71 7.97 5.38 -11.78
C ASP A 71 7.86 6.92 -11.71
N GLU A 72 8.82 7.63 -12.32
CA GLU A 72 8.94 9.10 -12.27
C GLU A 72 7.76 9.87 -12.91
N ASN A 73 7.07 9.29 -13.89
CA ASN A 73 5.99 9.99 -14.58
C ASN A 73 4.70 10.03 -13.76
N VAL A 74 4.42 8.98 -12.98
CA VAL A 74 3.34 8.95 -11.99
C VAL A 74 3.52 10.06 -10.96
N ARG A 75 4.76 10.27 -10.51
CA ARG A 75 5.11 11.34 -9.57
C ARG A 75 4.79 12.72 -10.12
N ARG A 76 5.04 12.99 -11.41
CA ARG A 76 4.79 14.30 -12.02
C ARG A 76 3.30 14.61 -12.20
N MET A 77 2.49 13.66 -12.67
CA MET A 77 1.06 13.93 -12.91
C MET A 77 0.24 14.09 -11.62
N SER A 78 0.66 13.40 -10.55
CA SER A 78 0.02 13.49 -9.24
C SER A 78 0.30 14.79 -8.50
N GLN A 79 1.27 15.60 -8.95
CA GLN A 79 1.59 16.88 -8.29
C GLN A 79 0.43 17.88 -8.38
N GLY A 80 0.04 18.39 -7.21
CA GLY A 80 -1.02 19.38 -7.06
C GLY A 80 -2.42 18.88 -7.41
N GLN A 81 -2.63 17.57 -7.50
CA GLN A 81 -3.98 16.98 -7.60
C GLN A 81 -4.47 16.50 -6.24
N ASP A 82 -5.76 16.68 -5.99
CA ASP A 82 -6.46 15.99 -4.91
C ASP A 82 -6.66 14.53 -5.34
N LEU A 83 -5.69 13.68 -5.00
CA LEU A 83 -5.68 12.27 -5.41
C LEU A 83 -6.93 11.53 -4.90
N LEU A 84 -7.42 11.85 -3.70
CA LEU A 84 -8.60 11.23 -3.10
C LEU A 84 -9.86 11.47 -3.94
N ARG A 85 -9.98 12.66 -4.53
CA ARG A 85 -11.09 12.98 -5.46
C ARG A 85 -10.87 12.40 -6.84
N VAL A 86 -9.64 12.46 -7.34
CA VAL A 86 -9.33 12.09 -8.73
C VAL A 86 -9.42 10.58 -8.95
N THR A 87 -8.92 9.77 -8.01
CA THR A 87 -9.11 8.31 -8.02
C THR A 87 -10.54 7.89 -7.66
N ARG A 88 -11.39 8.86 -7.28
CA ARG A 88 -12.71 8.70 -6.68
C ARG A 88 -12.71 7.92 -5.38
N LEU A 89 -11.55 7.80 -4.73
CA LEU A 89 -11.44 7.08 -3.48
C LEU A 89 -12.47 7.59 -2.48
N TYR A 90 -12.64 8.91 -2.32
CA TYR A 90 -13.62 9.49 -1.39
C TYR A 90 -15.06 9.01 -1.63
N GLN A 91 -15.46 8.83 -2.90
CA GLN A 91 -16.80 8.32 -3.24
C GLN A 91 -16.90 6.81 -3.05
N ASP A 92 -15.84 6.09 -3.40
CA ASP A 92 -15.78 4.64 -3.37
C ASP A 92 -15.57 4.11 -1.92
N MET A 93 -15.12 4.94 -0.95
CA MET A 93 -14.96 4.54 0.45
C MET A 93 -16.28 4.04 1.04
N VAL A 94 -16.22 3.00 1.87
CA VAL A 94 -17.39 2.47 2.60
C VAL A 94 -17.50 2.97 4.05
N LEU A 95 -16.61 3.88 4.46
CA LEU A 95 -16.63 4.53 5.77
C LEU A 95 -17.82 5.49 5.93
N ASP A 96 -18.21 5.83 7.16
CA ASP A 96 -19.17 6.91 7.37
C ASP A 96 -18.52 8.30 7.13
N PRO A 97 -19.30 9.38 6.97
CA PRO A 97 -18.76 10.69 6.63
C PRO A 97 -17.78 11.27 7.66
N GLU A 98 -17.97 11.02 8.96
CA GLU A 98 -17.09 11.56 10.00
C GLU A 98 -15.70 10.90 9.92
N ASP A 99 -15.67 9.59 9.74
CA ASP A 99 -14.43 8.83 9.57
C ASP A 99 -13.69 9.19 8.26
N ARG A 100 -14.43 9.43 7.17
CA ARG A 100 -13.84 9.91 5.90
C ARG A 100 -13.20 11.27 6.04
N ASP A 101 -13.86 12.20 6.73
CA ASP A 101 -13.36 13.54 6.95
C ASP A 101 -12.16 13.53 7.91
N GLY A 102 -12.14 12.61 8.88
CA GLY A 102 -10.98 12.34 9.73
C GLY A 102 -9.74 11.92 8.94
N LEU A 103 -9.88 10.96 8.01
CA LEU A 103 -8.79 10.54 7.12
C LEU A 103 -8.26 11.68 6.25
N TYR A 104 -9.15 12.57 5.80
CA TYR A 104 -8.75 13.74 5.01
C TYR A 104 -7.92 14.72 5.83
N LEU A 105 -8.35 15.01 7.06
CA LEU A 105 -7.63 15.89 7.98
C LEU A 105 -6.26 15.32 8.34
N GLU A 106 -6.16 14.02 8.56
CA GLU A 106 -4.90 13.33 8.84
C GLU A 106 -3.94 13.40 7.66
N ALA A 107 -4.43 13.12 6.44
CA ALA A 107 -3.64 13.18 5.21
C ALA A 107 -3.06 14.58 4.92
N GLU A 108 -3.70 15.63 5.45
CA GLU A 108 -3.25 17.02 5.33
C GLU A 108 -2.22 17.43 6.40
N THR A 109 -1.96 16.62 7.42
CA THR A 109 -0.95 16.93 8.42
C THR A 109 0.47 16.92 7.82
N GLU A 110 1.32 17.86 8.26
CA GLU A 110 2.71 17.94 7.79
C GLU A 110 3.48 16.65 8.10
N LYS A 111 3.26 16.06 9.28
CA LYS A 111 3.83 14.77 9.68
C LYS A 111 3.51 13.67 8.68
N PHE A 112 2.24 13.54 8.28
CA PHE A 112 1.83 12.53 7.30
C PHE A 112 2.45 12.77 5.92
N LYS A 113 2.54 14.03 5.48
CA LYS A 113 3.12 14.42 4.18
C LYS A 113 4.62 14.14 4.12
N GLU A 114 5.37 14.51 5.16
CA GLU A 114 6.82 14.29 5.26
C GLU A 114 7.15 12.79 5.26
N THR A 115 6.43 11.99 6.05
CA THR A 115 6.64 10.55 6.11
C THR A 115 6.22 9.86 4.81
N THR A 116 5.11 10.29 4.18
CA THR A 116 4.71 9.78 2.86
C THR A 116 5.76 10.08 1.79
N GLU A 117 6.41 11.25 1.83
CA GLU A 117 7.49 11.58 0.89
C GLU A 117 8.77 10.76 1.14
N ALA A 118 9.10 10.50 2.40
CA ALA A 118 10.19 9.60 2.79
C ALA A 118 9.93 8.15 2.33
N GLU A 119 8.70 7.65 2.50
CA GLU A 119 8.28 6.31 2.06
C GLU A 119 8.22 6.20 0.53
N ARG A 120 7.72 7.23 -0.16
CA ARG A 120 7.69 7.30 -1.63
C ARG A 120 9.08 7.24 -2.26
N SER A 121 10.08 7.71 -1.53
CA SER A 121 11.49 7.61 -1.96
C SER A 121 12.07 6.19 -1.81
N GLN A 122 11.31 5.24 -1.25
CA GLN A 122 11.77 3.88 -0.92
C GLN A 122 10.83 2.74 -1.41
N LEU A 123 9.75 3.05 -2.14
CA LEU A 123 8.59 2.16 -2.33
C LEU A 123 8.62 1.28 -3.61
N ALA A 124 8.33 -0.03 -3.45
CA ALA A 124 7.69 -0.93 -4.43
C ALA A 124 6.70 -1.96 -3.79
N ASN A 125 5.56 -2.15 -4.46
CA ASN A 125 4.23 -2.66 -4.04
C ASN A 125 4.05 -4.00 -3.27
N SER A 126 2.92 -4.13 -2.54
CA SER A 126 1.99 -5.31 -2.64
C SER A 126 0.51 -5.13 -2.18
N LEU A 127 -0.37 -6.07 -2.61
CA LEU A 127 -1.84 -6.18 -2.85
C LEU A 127 -2.34 -5.62 -4.21
N ILE A 128 -3.00 -6.45 -5.04
CA ILE A 128 -3.42 -6.12 -6.42
C ILE A 128 -4.79 -5.44 -6.43
N GLY A 129 -4.80 -4.11 -6.36
CA GLY A 129 -5.93 -3.30 -6.82
C GLY A 129 -5.74 -2.95 -8.30
N ASP A 130 -6.79 -2.51 -9.00
CA ASP A 130 -6.61 -1.98 -10.36
C ASP A 130 -6.02 -0.56 -10.27
N THR A 131 -4.78 -0.46 -9.80
CA THR A 131 -4.07 0.82 -9.66
C THR A 131 -3.98 1.51 -11.02
N THR A 132 -3.99 0.76 -12.13
CA THR A 132 -4.07 1.31 -13.49
C THR A 132 -5.37 2.10 -13.72
N ARG A 133 -6.52 1.67 -13.19
CA ARG A 133 -7.79 2.43 -13.25
C ARG A 133 -7.63 3.81 -12.61
N ASP A 134 -6.96 3.90 -11.46
CA ASP A 134 -6.70 5.18 -10.79
C ASP A 134 -5.79 6.10 -11.62
N HIS A 135 -4.74 5.54 -12.19
CA HIS A 135 -3.84 6.25 -13.10
C HIS A 135 -4.56 6.75 -14.36
N GLU A 136 -5.47 5.96 -14.93
CA GLU A 136 -6.31 6.39 -16.06
C GLU A 136 -7.22 7.56 -15.67
N ARG A 137 -7.84 7.52 -14.48
CA ARG A 137 -8.65 8.64 -13.96
C ARG A 137 -7.82 9.91 -13.73
N ILE A 138 -6.60 9.77 -13.21
CA ILE A 138 -5.63 10.87 -13.04
C ILE A 138 -5.31 11.53 -14.37
N TYR A 139 -5.05 10.72 -15.40
CA TYR A 139 -4.78 11.19 -16.75
C TYR A 139 -5.98 11.94 -17.34
N GLU A 140 -7.19 11.38 -17.26
CA GLU A 140 -8.41 12.02 -17.75
C GLU A 140 -8.69 13.37 -17.08
N ALA A 141 -8.45 13.46 -15.76
CA ALA A 141 -8.60 14.70 -15.01
C ALA A 141 -7.57 15.76 -15.47
N ALA A 142 -6.30 15.37 -15.60
CA ALA A 142 -5.25 16.27 -16.08
C ALA A 142 -5.57 16.83 -17.47
N VAL A 143 -6.07 15.99 -18.39
CA VAL A 143 -6.49 16.40 -19.74
C VAL A 143 -7.65 17.40 -19.67
N ARG A 144 -8.64 17.15 -18.80
CA ARG A 144 -9.81 18.03 -18.62
C ARG A 144 -9.42 19.40 -18.05
N GLU A 145 -8.46 19.42 -17.13
CA GLU A 145 -7.91 20.63 -16.52
C GLU A 145 -6.96 21.39 -17.45
N GLY A 146 -6.55 20.79 -18.57
CA GLY A 146 -5.64 21.39 -19.52
C GLY A 146 -4.22 21.55 -18.97
N LYS A 147 -3.77 20.62 -18.11
CA LYS A 147 -2.39 20.65 -17.61
C LYS A 147 -1.40 20.54 -18.77
N GLU A 148 -0.29 21.27 -18.68
CA GLU A 148 0.82 21.19 -19.62
C GLU A 148 1.60 19.87 -19.41
N ASP A 149 2.43 19.47 -20.39
CA ASP A 149 3.31 18.28 -20.33
C ASP A 149 2.62 16.91 -20.13
N ILE A 150 1.33 16.78 -20.43
CA ILE A 150 0.63 15.49 -20.41
C ILE A 150 1.12 14.60 -21.57
N PRO A 151 1.47 13.33 -21.34
CA PRO A 151 1.89 12.44 -22.41
C PRO A 151 0.75 12.18 -23.42
N PRO A 152 1.05 11.96 -24.71
CA PRO A 152 0.02 11.55 -25.67
C PRO A 152 -0.72 10.29 -25.23
N LEU A 153 -2.04 10.23 -25.47
CA LEU A 153 -2.90 9.14 -24.98
C LEU A 153 -2.36 7.74 -25.34
N ALA A 154 -1.89 7.55 -26.58
CA ALA A 154 -1.33 6.26 -27.00
C ALA A 154 -0.06 5.87 -26.23
N ALA A 155 0.79 6.85 -25.88
CA ALA A 155 1.98 6.60 -25.07
C ALA A 155 1.59 6.29 -23.61
N TRP A 156 0.58 6.98 -23.09
CA TRP A 156 0.05 6.72 -21.76
C TRP A 156 -0.57 5.32 -21.64
N GLN A 157 -1.43 4.93 -22.59
CA GLN A 157 -2.05 3.60 -22.63
C GLN A 157 -1.01 2.49 -22.71
N ARG A 158 0.04 2.67 -23.52
CA ARG A 158 1.15 1.70 -23.58
C ARG A 158 1.84 1.58 -22.22
N ARG A 159 2.17 2.70 -21.58
CA ARG A 159 2.78 2.70 -20.25
C ARG A 159 1.90 2.03 -19.21
N MET A 160 0.59 2.26 -19.24
CA MET A 160 -0.37 1.66 -18.32
C MET A 160 -0.50 0.14 -18.52
N ALA A 161 -0.40 -0.33 -19.76
CA ALA A 161 -0.34 -1.77 -20.04
C ALA A 161 0.95 -2.40 -19.48
N GLU A 162 2.11 -1.75 -19.69
CA GLU A 162 3.39 -2.18 -19.12
C GLU A 162 3.38 -2.17 -17.59
N TYR A 163 2.81 -1.11 -16.98
CA TYR A 163 2.66 -1.01 -15.53
C TYR A 163 1.79 -2.13 -14.97
N ARG A 164 0.63 -2.40 -15.60
CA ARG A 164 -0.28 -3.48 -15.16
C ARG A 164 0.41 -4.85 -15.18
N GLU A 165 1.20 -5.12 -16.21
CA GLU A 165 1.98 -6.36 -16.32
C GLU A 165 3.07 -6.44 -15.23
N LEU A 166 3.81 -5.36 -15.01
CA LEU A 166 4.86 -5.31 -13.99
C LEU A 166 4.29 -5.42 -12.56
N ASP A 167 3.21 -4.71 -12.27
CA ASP A 167 2.52 -4.78 -10.98
C ASP A 167 2.07 -6.21 -10.73
N GLU A 168 1.38 -6.85 -11.68
CA GLU A 168 0.96 -8.25 -11.55
C GLU A 168 2.13 -9.20 -11.27
N ILE A 169 3.28 -9.03 -11.95
CA ILE A 169 4.49 -9.82 -11.73
C ILE A 169 5.04 -9.62 -10.31
N LEU A 170 5.21 -8.37 -9.88
CA LEU A 170 5.77 -8.04 -8.56
C LEU A 170 4.86 -8.56 -7.43
N GLN A 171 3.56 -8.39 -7.60
CA GLN A 171 2.54 -8.83 -6.66
C GLN A 171 2.51 -10.35 -6.52
N LYS A 172 2.58 -11.06 -7.65
CA LYS A 172 2.68 -12.52 -7.66
C LYS A 172 4.02 -13.04 -7.15
N ALA A 173 5.09 -12.25 -7.20
CA ALA A 173 6.39 -12.66 -6.66
C ALA A 173 6.34 -12.92 -5.15
N ASN A 174 5.52 -12.16 -4.41
CA ASN A 174 5.32 -12.37 -2.97
C ASN A 174 4.69 -13.73 -2.65
N LEU A 175 3.93 -14.30 -3.58
CA LEU A 175 3.35 -15.62 -3.43
C LEU A 175 4.39 -16.74 -3.42
N ASN A 176 5.64 -16.47 -3.81
CA ASN A 176 6.72 -17.44 -3.72
C ASN A 176 7.30 -17.56 -2.31
N LEU A 177 6.86 -16.71 -1.36
CA LEU A 177 7.25 -16.78 0.05
C LEU A 177 6.54 -17.91 0.81
N SER A 178 5.50 -18.52 0.22
CA SER A 178 4.72 -19.59 0.85
C SER A 178 4.40 -20.72 -0.13
N THR A 179 4.38 -21.95 0.38
CA THR A 179 3.90 -23.14 -0.35
C THR A 179 2.37 -23.22 -0.42
N THR A 180 1.68 -22.49 0.46
CA THR A 180 0.22 -22.38 0.53
C THR A 180 -0.18 -20.93 0.30
N ARG A 181 -0.89 -20.67 -0.80
CA ARG A 181 -1.14 -19.32 -1.30
C ARG A 181 -2.50 -19.20 -1.99
N SER A 182 -3.09 -18.03 -1.86
CA SER A 182 -4.29 -17.57 -2.57
C SER A 182 -4.03 -16.17 -3.15
N VAL A 183 -4.86 -15.77 -4.11
CA VAL A 183 -4.87 -14.41 -4.67
C VAL A 183 -6.32 -14.02 -4.88
N ALA A 184 -6.75 -12.97 -4.22
CA ALA A 184 -7.99 -12.25 -4.54
C ALA A 184 -7.68 -11.02 -5.39
N ILE A 185 -8.64 -10.65 -6.25
CA ILE A 185 -8.56 -9.44 -7.08
C ILE A 185 -9.75 -8.56 -6.71
N ALA A 186 -9.46 -7.39 -6.13
CA ALA A 186 -10.45 -6.36 -5.82
C ALA A 186 -10.68 -5.48 -7.06
N GLY A 187 -11.45 -6.00 -8.02
CA GLY A 187 -11.60 -5.40 -9.36
C GLY A 187 -12.34 -4.07 -9.40
N ASN A 188 -13.03 -3.67 -8.31
CA ASN A 188 -13.69 -2.37 -8.22
C ASN A 188 -12.89 -1.37 -7.38
N SER A 189 -11.70 -1.75 -6.91
CA SER A 189 -10.83 -0.96 -6.06
C SER A 189 -9.61 -0.47 -6.81
N GLY A 190 -9.20 0.75 -6.47
CA GLY A 190 -7.90 1.31 -6.84
C GLY A 190 -6.80 0.86 -5.87
N HIS A 191 -5.90 1.77 -5.50
CA HIS A 191 -4.84 1.48 -4.54
C HIS A 191 -5.36 1.12 -3.13
N ASP A 192 -6.44 1.76 -2.68
CA ASP A 192 -6.92 1.71 -1.29
C ASP A 192 -8.09 0.74 -1.11
N ILE A 193 -7.82 -0.53 -1.38
CA ILE A 193 -8.79 -1.65 -1.28
C ILE A 193 -9.42 -1.71 0.11
N HIS A 194 -8.65 -1.46 1.16
CA HIS A 194 -9.12 -1.51 2.55
C HIS A 194 -10.24 -0.50 2.86
N LEU A 195 -10.35 0.56 2.06
CA LEU A 195 -11.42 1.55 2.19
C LEU A 195 -12.60 1.27 1.25
N THR A 196 -12.39 0.49 0.18
CA THR A 196 -13.32 0.38 -0.95
C THR A 196 -13.95 -1.00 -1.10
N GLU A 197 -13.17 -2.08 -0.97
CA GLU A 197 -13.63 -3.47 -0.95
C GLU A 197 -13.04 -4.25 0.24
N PRO A 198 -13.27 -3.82 1.50
CA PRO A 198 -12.68 -4.47 2.69
C PRO A 198 -13.14 -5.92 2.86
N ASP A 199 -14.33 -6.28 2.39
CA ASP A 199 -14.85 -7.65 2.44
C ASP A 199 -13.92 -8.63 1.70
N THR A 200 -13.28 -8.19 0.61
CA THR A 200 -12.28 -9.00 -0.11
C THR A 200 -11.09 -9.36 0.78
N ILE A 201 -10.69 -8.45 1.68
CA ILE A 201 -9.61 -8.70 2.65
C ILE A 201 -10.09 -9.71 3.71
N LEU A 202 -11.32 -9.55 4.18
CA LEU A 202 -11.92 -10.45 5.18
C LEU A 202 -12.08 -11.88 4.66
N GLU A 203 -12.49 -12.03 3.39
CA GLU A 203 -12.61 -13.34 2.72
C GLU A 203 -11.26 -14.06 2.65
N GLU A 204 -10.19 -13.36 2.27
CA GLU A 204 -8.83 -13.94 2.22
C GLU A 204 -8.29 -14.30 3.61
N VAL A 205 -8.53 -13.44 4.62
CA VAL A 205 -8.19 -13.78 6.02
C VAL A 205 -8.98 -14.99 6.50
N GLY A 206 -10.26 -15.08 6.16
CA GLY A 206 -11.11 -16.24 6.44
C GLY A 206 -10.56 -17.51 5.79
N TRP A 207 -10.15 -17.43 4.52
CA TRP A 207 -9.52 -18.54 3.82
C TRP A 207 -8.22 -19.01 4.50
N ILE A 208 -7.38 -18.09 4.98
CA ILE A 208 -6.16 -18.43 5.73
C ILE A 208 -6.54 -19.18 7.01
N LEU A 209 -7.48 -18.66 7.79
CA LEU A 209 -7.94 -19.26 9.04
C LEU A 209 -8.53 -20.66 8.82
N ASP A 210 -9.32 -20.84 7.77
CA ASP A 210 -9.86 -22.14 7.39
C ASP A 210 -8.74 -23.11 6.99
N THR A 211 -7.74 -22.62 6.26
CA THR A 211 -6.64 -23.45 5.77
C THR A 211 -5.74 -23.94 6.91
N ILE A 212 -5.42 -23.09 7.89
CA ILE A 212 -4.59 -23.50 9.04
C ILE A 212 -5.34 -24.38 10.05
N ASN A 213 -6.68 -24.33 10.07
CA ASN A 213 -7.51 -25.08 11.01
C ASN A 213 -8.12 -26.36 10.42
N ARG A 214 -7.84 -26.69 9.15
CA ARG A 214 -8.27 -27.97 8.57
C ARG A 214 -7.57 -29.13 9.28
N PRO A 215 -8.30 -30.12 9.83
CA PRO A 215 -7.69 -31.34 10.30
C PRO A 215 -7.09 -32.11 9.11
N GLU A 216 -5.90 -32.68 9.30
CA GLU A 216 -5.26 -33.60 8.35
C GLU A 216 -6.13 -34.84 8.06
#